data_AF-A0A0Q6EKR0-F1
#
_entry.id   AF-A0A0Q6EKR0-F1
#
_cell.length_a   1.000
_cell.length_b   1.000
_cell.length_c   1.000
_cell.angle_alpha   90.00
_cell.angle_beta   90.00
_cell.angle_gamma   90.00
#
_symmetry.space_group_name_H-M   'P 1'
#
loop_
_entity.id
_entity.type
_entity.pdbx_description
1 polymer ?
#
loop_
_entity_poly.entity_id
_entity_poly.type
_entity_poly.pdbx_seq_one_letter_code
_entity_poly.pdbx_strand_id
1 'polypeptide(L)'
;MPFRPFFATLLILLLASSGVRAEGPIPPFKDDLFAYPGRSVESADGTSVEVDYSEARDIDQRDEVPERRVKSTYVDLKPLRSQGEQVVETPAGPLKIMSTGAATGGGPIVLFIHGRNGDRRLGMNDRSFGGNFNRLKNLMRLSDGLYVTADAGAFGDANAARIAALVEALGRHRRGPSVILACASMGGEFCWGLLGKPEVANAVRAVVMLSANSPAAKVEAMRRAGGERRIPLLLGHGTRDKVFGWDQAHSLYERLQEAGYPVRFVSFNDGNHGTPIRMIDWRTELNWLLTH
;
A
#
# COMPACT_ATOMS: atom_id res chain seq x y z
N MET A 1 30.02 45.40 -51.73
CA MET A 1 29.92 44.93 -50.33
C MET A 1 28.68 45.55 -49.72
N PRO A 2 27.70 44.73 -49.29
CA PRO A 2 27.30 44.80 -47.89
C PRO A 2 27.11 43.41 -47.27
N PHE A 3 27.65 43.26 -46.06
CA PHE A 3 27.50 42.08 -45.20
C PHE A 3 26.06 42.00 -44.66
N ARG A 4 25.43 40.83 -44.78
CA ARG A 4 24.21 40.46 -44.05
C ARG A 4 24.60 39.55 -42.89
N PRO A 5 24.25 39.87 -41.64
CA PRO A 5 24.51 38.98 -40.51
C PRO A 5 23.45 37.85 -40.49
N PHE A 6 23.93 36.61 -40.44
CA PHE A 6 23.11 35.44 -40.11
C PHE A 6 22.77 35.49 -38.61
N PHE A 7 21.50 35.68 -38.28
CA PHE A 7 20.98 35.38 -36.94
C PHE A 7 20.78 33.87 -36.83
N ALA A 8 21.67 33.19 -36.10
CA ALA A 8 21.48 31.80 -35.70
C ALA A 8 20.60 31.77 -34.44
N THR A 9 19.35 31.34 -34.58
CA THR A 9 18.43 31.13 -33.47
C THR A 9 18.82 29.84 -32.73
N LEU A 10 19.39 29.98 -31.54
CA LEU A 10 19.72 28.85 -30.66
C LEU A 10 18.42 28.36 -29.99
N LEU A 11 17.90 27.22 -30.46
CA LEU A 11 16.74 26.55 -29.86
C LEU A 11 17.21 25.80 -28.60
N ILE A 12 16.95 26.38 -27.43
CA ILE A 12 17.18 25.70 -26.14
C ILE A 12 16.04 24.69 -25.95
N LEU A 13 16.33 23.39 -26.14
CA LEU A 13 15.43 22.32 -25.71
C LEU A 13 15.41 22.28 -24.17
N LEU A 14 14.33 22.75 -23.57
CA LEU A 14 13.97 22.44 -22.20
C LEU A 14 13.63 20.95 -22.12
N LEU A 15 14.60 20.14 -21.69
CA LEU A 15 14.36 18.78 -21.21
C LEU A 15 13.53 18.89 -19.93
N ALA A 16 12.20 18.76 -20.06
CA ALA A 16 11.34 18.52 -18.92
C ALA A 16 11.73 17.16 -18.33
N SER A 17 12.27 17.17 -17.11
CA SER A 17 12.51 15.99 -16.29
C SER A 17 11.18 15.29 -16.03
N SER A 18 10.80 14.41 -16.95
CA SER A 18 9.70 13.48 -16.75
C SER A 18 10.21 12.48 -15.73
N GLY A 19 9.83 12.62 -14.46
CA GLY A 19 10.09 11.59 -13.47
C GLY A 19 9.67 10.24 -14.04
N VAL A 20 10.56 9.25 -13.97
CA VAL A 20 10.29 7.89 -14.44
C VAL A 20 9.10 7.38 -13.62
N ARG A 21 7.90 7.51 -14.17
CA ARG A 21 6.68 6.93 -13.60
C ARG A 21 6.89 5.42 -13.62
N ALA A 22 6.70 4.74 -12.50
CA ALA A 22 6.86 3.30 -12.41
C ALA A 22 6.10 2.60 -13.57
N GLU A 23 6.85 2.08 -14.54
CA GLU A 23 6.32 1.14 -15.53
C GLU A 23 5.98 -0.15 -14.78
N GLY A 24 4.78 -0.67 -15.00
CA GLY A 24 4.31 -1.83 -14.28
C GLY A 24 2.85 -2.15 -14.62
N PRO A 25 2.35 -3.29 -14.13
CA PRO A 25 1.04 -3.83 -14.52
C PRO A 25 -0.14 -2.99 -14.03
N ILE A 26 0.05 -2.03 -13.11
CA ILE A 26 -1.01 -1.16 -12.61
C ILE A 26 -1.14 0.09 -13.51
N PRO A 27 -2.31 0.32 -14.14
CA PRO A 27 -2.55 1.48 -14.98
C PRO A 27 -2.60 2.78 -14.14
N PRO A 28 -2.29 3.94 -14.75
CA PRO A 28 -2.30 5.22 -14.05
C PRO A 28 -3.70 5.64 -13.62
N PHE A 29 -3.81 6.26 -12.45
CA PHE A 29 -5.06 6.86 -11.97
C PHE A 29 -4.76 8.02 -11.01
N LYS A 30 -4.96 9.25 -11.48
CA LYS A 30 -4.72 10.49 -10.72
C LYS A 30 -3.30 10.61 -10.15
N ASP A 31 -2.27 10.02 -10.77
CA ASP A 31 -0.95 9.96 -10.10
C ASP A 31 -0.35 11.32 -9.78
N ASP A 32 -0.64 12.36 -10.54
CA ASP A 32 -0.12 13.71 -10.24
C ASP A 32 -0.64 14.26 -8.90
N LEU A 33 -1.78 13.77 -8.42
CA LEU A 33 -2.37 14.17 -7.13
C LEU A 33 -1.79 13.39 -5.93
N PHE A 34 -1.19 12.23 -6.15
CA PHE A 34 -0.77 11.32 -5.08
C PHE A 34 0.70 10.90 -5.18
N ALA A 35 1.41 11.35 -6.21
CA ALA A 35 2.85 11.20 -6.29
C ALA A 35 3.50 11.82 -5.05
N TYR A 36 4.61 11.23 -4.61
CA TYR A 36 5.38 11.83 -3.54
C TYR A 36 5.85 13.24 -3.93
N PRO A 37 5.88 14.20 -3.00
CA PRO A 37 6.27 15.58 -3.27
C PRO A 37 7.67 15.67 -3.91
N GLY A 38 7.91 16.68 -4.76
CA GLY A 38 9.11 16.76 -5.61
C GLY A 38 10.46 16.91 -4.89
N ARG A 39 10.47 17.14 -3.57
CA ARG A 39 11.70 17.11 -2.75
C ARG A 39 11.92 15.76 -2.07
N SER A 40 11.06 14.78 -2.30
CA SER A 40 11.25 13.42 -1.80
C SER A 40 12.47 12.80 -2.48
N VAL A 41 13.22 12.01 -1.73
CA VAL A 41 14.48 11.41 -2.18
C VAL A 41 14.32 9.90 -2.20
N GLU A 42 14.63 9.27 -3.32
CA GLU A 42 14.72 7.81 -3.44
C GLU A 42 16.19 7.39 -3.37
N SER A 43 16.46 6.27 -2.70
CA SER A 43 17.80 5.69 -2.63
C SER A 43 18.27 5.25 -4.02
N ALA A 44 19.60 5.24 -4.23
CA ALA A 44 20.18 4.86 -5.52
C ALA A 44 19.80 3.43 -5.97
N ASP A 45 19.57 2.53 -5.01
CA ASP A 45 19.14 1.15 -5.26
C ASP A 45 17.61 0.98 -5.36
N GLY A 46 16.83 2.06 -5.18
CA GLY A 46 15.37 2.02 -5.23
C GLY A 46 14.74 1.16 -4.13
N THR A 47 15.40 0.99 -2.98
CA THR A 47 14.87 0.23 -1.84
C THR A 47 14.34 1.12 -0.72
N SER A 48 14.61 2.43 -0.74
CA SER A 48 13.97 3.36 0.18
C SER A 48 13.57 4.69 -0.45
N VAL A 49 12.55 5.32 0.13
CA VAL A 49 12.07 6.65 -0.22
C VAL A 49 11.89 7.46 1.06
N GLU A 50 12.55 8.62 1.12
CA GLU A 50 12.28 9.67 2.10
C GLU A 50 11.31 10.68 1.51
N VAL A 51 10.08 10.65 1.97
CA VAL A 51 8.99 11.51 1.51
C VAL A 51 9.07 12.85 2.25
N ASP A 52 9.17 13.94 1.49
CA ASP A 52 9.10 15.32 1.99
C ASP A 52 7.67 15.68 2.42
N TYR A 53 7.13 15.01 3.44
CA TYR A 53 5.78 15.22 3.94
C TYR A 53 5.65 16.58 4.66
N SER A 54 4.48 17.20 4.54
CA SER A 54 4.15 18.45 5.23
C SER A 54 2.66 18.51 5.54
N GLU A 55 2.29 18.69 6.81
CA GLU A 55 0.88 18.83 7.23
C GLU A 55 0.15 19.94 6.46
N ALA A 56 0.78 21.10 6.28
CA ALA A 56 0.18 22.24 5.56
C ALA A 56 -0.19 21.92 4.11
N ARG A 57 0.59 21.09 3.41
CA ARG A 57 0.31 20.69 2.03
C ARG A 57 -0.58 19.45 1.97
N ASP A 58 -0.22 18.43 2.73
CA ASP A 58 -0.75 17.09 2.59
C ASP A 58 -2.00 16.85 3.42
N ILE A 59 -2.30 17.74 4.38
CA ILE A 59 -3.56 17.82 5.12
C ILE A 59 -4.30 19.10 4.75
N ASP A 60 -3.80 20.28 5.13
CA ASP A 60 -4.61 21.51 5.09
C ASP A 60 -4.99 21.94 3.66
N GLN A 61 -4.08 21.79 2.70
CA GLN A 61 -4.36 22.08 1.29
C GLN A 61 -5.06 20.93 0.56
N ARG A 62 -4.94 19.69 1.04
CA ARG A 62 -5.55 18.50 0.41
C ARG A 62 -6.97 18.25 0.86
N ASP A 63 -7.27 18.52 2.12
CA ASP A 63 -8.55 18.25 2.75
C ASP A 63 -9.53 19.41 2.63
N GLU A 64 -10.81 19.07 2.55
CA GLU A 64 -11.93 19.99 2.74
C GLU A 64 -12.18 20.18 4.25
N VAL A 65 -12.08 19.07 5.00
CA VAL A 65 -12.10 19.07 6.47
C VAL A 65 -10.85 18.32 6.93
N PRO A 66 -9.86 19.00 7.55
CA PRO A 66 -8.59 18.39 7.95
C PRO A 66 -8.77 17.02 8.62
N GLU A 67 -8.02 16.04 8.11
CA GLU A 67 -7.96 14.64 8.56
C GLU A 67 -9.26 13.81 8.40
N ARG A 68 -10.39 14.45 8.07
CA ARG A 68 -11.72 13.81 8.04
C ARG A 68 -12.26 13.64 6.63
N ARG A 69 -12.01 14.59 5.75
CA ARG A 69 -12.58 14.61 4.39
C ARG A 69 -11.65 15.30 3.41
N VAL A 70 -11.17 14.54 2.43
CA VAL A 70 -10.43 15.06 1.30
C VAL A 70 -11.31 15.89 0.34
N LYS A 71 -10.72 16.86 -0.36
CA LYS A 71 -11.37 17.57 -1.47
C LYS A 71 -11.84 16.60 -2.55
N SER A 72 -12.96 16.93 -3.19
CA SER A 72 -13.61 16.11 -4.23
C SER A 72 -12.69 15.75 -5.41
N THR A 73 -11.68 16.57 -5.73
CA THR A 73 -10.71 16.28 -6.80
C THR A 73 -9.93 14.98 -6.56
N TYR A 74 -9.79 14.52 -5.32
CA TYR A 74 -9.11 13.26 -4.98
C TYR A 74 -10.01 12.02 -5.08
N VAL A 75 -11.30 12.19 -5.38
CA VAL A 75 -12.31 11.11 -5.31
C VAL A 75 -12.93 10.84 -6.68
N ASP A 76 -12.96 9.57 -7.08
CA ASP A 76 -13.83 9.06 -8.15
C ASP A 76 -14.64 7.88 -7.61
N LEU A 77 -15.98 8.00 -7.65
CA LEU A 77 -16.90 7.04 -7.06
C LEU A 77 -17.27 5.86 -7.99
N LYS A 78 -16.65 5.74 -9.18
CA LYS A 78 -16.86 4.58 -10.07
C LYS A 78 -16.78 3.22 -9.37
N PRO A 79 -15.86 2.97 -8.41
CA PRO A 79 -15.81 1.68 -7.73
C PRO A 79 -17.07 1.33 -6.92
N LEU A 80 -17.89 2.31 -6.53
CA LEU A 80 -19.15 2.03 -5.82
C LEU A 80 -20.11 1.17 -6.64
N ARG A 81 -20.01 1.16 -7.97
CA ARG A 81 -20.85 0.33 -8.85
C ARG A 81 -20.65 -1.17 -8.66
N SER A 82 -19.46 -1.58 -8.20
CA SER A 82 -19.10 -2.97 -7.93
C SER A 82 -18.81 -3.21 -6.45
N GLN A 83 -19.01 -2.19 -5.59
CA GLN A 83 -18.75 -2.32 -4.17
C GLN A 83 -19.90 -3.06 -3.49
N GLY A 84 -19.59 -4.12 -2.76
CA GLY A 84 -20.56 -4.88 -1.99
C GLY A 84 -20.04 -5.21 -0.60
N GLU A 85 -20.98 -5.40 0.33
CA GLU A 85 -20.72 -6.06 1.60
C GLU A 85 -21.21 -7.50 1.50
N GLN A 86 -20.43 -8.44 2.04
CA GLN A 86 -20.77 -9.85 2.03
C GLN A 86 -20.29 -10.53 3.32
N VAL A 87 -20.95 -11.63 3.67
CA VAL A 87 -20.50 -12.55 4.70
C VAL A 87 -19.88 -13.75 4.00
N VAL A 88 -18.62 -14.00 4.26
CA VAL A 88 -17.91 -15.19 3.79
C VAL A 88 -17.96 -16.23 4.89
N GLU A 89 -18.49 -17.40 4.57
CA GLU A 89 -18.40 -18.55 5.45
C GLU A 89 -16.99 -19.12 5.43
N THR A 90 -16.38 -19.25 6.60
CA THR A 90 -15.07 -19.87 6.77
C THR A 90 -15.18 -21.05 7.74
N PRO A 91 -14.21 -21.97 7.77
CA PRO A 91 -14.20 -23.04 8.78
C PRO A 91 -14.20 -22.53 10.23
N ALA A 92 -13.79 -21.28 10.46
CA ALA A 92 -13.77 -20.64 11.77
C ALA A 92 -15.01 -19.76 12.04
N GLY A 93 -16.03 -19.87 11.18
CA GLY A 93 -17.28 -19.13 11.24
C GLY A 93 -17.36 -17.94 10.26
N PRO A 94 -18.48 -17.20 10.29
CA PRO A 94 -18.76 -16.14 9.33
C PRO A 94 -17.83 -14.94 9.51
N LEU A 95 -17.41 -14.37 8.39
CA LEU A 95 -16.56 -13.20 8.32
C LEU A 95 -17.19 -12.13 7.43
N LYS A 96 -17.43 -10.94 7.98
CA LYS A 96 -17.90 -9.80 7.20
C LYS A 96 -16.74 -9.19 6.43
N ILE A 97 -16.93 -9.00 5.13
CA ILE A 97 -15.98 -8.31 4.27
C ILE A 97 -16.71 -7.29 3.41
N MET A 98 -15.97 -6.34 2.87
CA MET A 98 -16.41 -5.54 1.73
C MET A 98 -15.44 -5.74 0.59
N SER A 99 -15.92 -5.66 -0.65
CA SER A 99 -15.06 -5.78 -1.82
C SER A 99 -15.53 -4.90 -2.96
N THR A 100 -14.62 -4.55 -3.86
CA THR A 100 -14.90 -3.92 -5.16
C THR A 100 -13.90 -4.41 -6.20
N GLY A 101 -14.28 -4.38 -7.48
CA GLY A 101 -13.46 -4.90 -8.57
C GLY A 101 -13.92 -6.31 -9.01
N ALA A 102 -13.05 -7.03 -9.70
CA ALA A 102 -13.38 -8.29 -10.35
C ALA A 102 -12.76 -9.49 -9.60
N ALA A 103 -13.61 -10.29 -8.94
CA ALA A 103 -13.15 -11.50 -8.25
C ALA A 103 -12.58 -12.56 -9.22
N THR A 104 -13.09 -12.60 -10.46
CA THR A 104 -12.64 -13.52 -11.52
C THR A 104 -11.71 -12.86 -12.55
N GLY A 105 -11.48 -11.54 -12.49
CA GLY A 105 -10.64 -10.79 -13.44
C GLY A 105 -9.16 -11.20 -13.37
N GLY A 106 -8.30 -10.85 -14.32
CA GLY A 106 -6.90 -11.34 -14.32
C GLY A 106 -5.95 -10.67 -13.31
N GLY A 107 -6.42 -9.61 -12.64
CA GLY A 107 -5.58 -8.66 -11.91
C GLY A 107 -5.17 -9.06 -10.49
N PRO A 108 -4.38 -8.19 -9.82
CA PRO A 108 -3.94 -8.40 -8.45
C PRO A 108 -5.10 -8.35 -7.45
N ILE A 109 -4.91 -9.01 -6.30
CA ILE A 109 -5.84 -8.96 -5.18
C ILE A 109 -5.18 -8.21 -4.04
N VAL A 110 -5.78 -7.13 -3.55
CA VAL A 110 -5.34 -6.43 -2.34
C VAL A 110 -6.35 -6.69 -1.23
N LEU A 111 -5.91 -7.37 -0.16
CA LEU A 111 -6.67 -7.53 1.07
C LEU A 111 -6.12 -6.54 2.11
N PHE A 112 -6.94 -5.58 2.52
CA PHE A 112 -6.59 -4.62 3.57
C PHE A 112 -7.17 -5.01 4.93
N ILE A 113 -6.30 -5.07 5.94
CA ILE A 113 -6.63 -5.28 7.35
C ILE A 113 -6.43 -3.99 8.14
N HIS A 114 -7.50 -3.55 8.80
CA HIS A 114 -7.56 -2.30 9.53
C HIS A 114 -6.68 -2.28 10.79
N GLY A 115 -6.41 -1.07 11.30
CA GLY A 115 -5.81 -0.85 12.62
C GLY A 115 -6.82 -0.97 13.77
N ARG A 116 -6.37 -0.69 15.00
CA ARG A 116 -7.23 -0.72 16.20
C ARG A 116 -8.46 0.17 16.03
N ASN A 117 -9.61 -0.30 16.54
CA ASN A 117 -10.93 0.35 16.43
C ASN A 117 -11.47 0.51 15.00
N GLY A 118 -10.84 -0.10 14.00
CA GLY A 118 -11.37 -0.20 12.65
C GLY A 118 -12.27 -1.43 12.46
N ASP A 119 -12.84 -1.51 11.26
CA ASP A 119 -13.47 -2.70 10.71
C ASP A 119 -13.34 -2.66 9.17
N ARG A 120 -14.04 -3.56 8.46
CA ARG A 120 -14.11 -3.60 6.99
C ARG A 120 -14.47 -2.25 6.33
N ARG A 121 -15.16 -1.34 7.02
CA ARG A 121 -15.59 -0.05 6.46
C ARG A 121 -14.45 0.97 6.41
N LEU A 122 -13.44 0.86 7.29
CA LEU A 122 -12.35 1.84 7.38
C LEU A 122 -11.63 1.99 6.03
N GLY A 123 -11.20 0.86 5.45
CA GLY A 123 -10.51 0.83 4.16
C GLY A 123 -11.42 1.04 2.95
N MET A 124 -12.73 1.20 3.15
CA MET A 124 -13.71 1.49 2.08
C MET A 124 -14.15 2.96 2.06
N ASN A 125 -13.73 3.76 3.05
CA ASN A 125 -14.10 5.16 3.13
C ASN A 125 -13.37 5.97 2.05
N ASP A 126 -14.15 6.50 1.10
CA ASP A 126 -13.63 7.22 -0.05
C ASP A 126 -13.01 8.59 0.27
N ARG A 127 -13.26 9.13 1.46
CA ARG A 127 -12.94 10.52 1.80
C ARG A 127 -11.92 10.67 2.92
N SER A 128 -11.73 9.66 3.76
CA SER A 128 -10.72 9.68 4.81
C SER A 128 -9.31 9.47 4.23
N PHE A 129 -8.28 9.72 5.04
CA PHE A 129 -6.88 9.46 4.68
C PHE A 129 -6.51 10.06 3.31
N GLY A 130 -6.91 11.31 3.06
CA GLY A 130 -6.62 12.00 1.79
C GLY A 130 -7.25 11.35 0.55
N GLY A 131 -8.21 10.44 0.69
CA GLY A 131 -8.77 9.68 -0.43
C GLY A 131 -7.89 8.52 -0.90
N ASN A 132 -6.90 8.09 -0.11
CA ASN A 132 -5.96 7.06 -0.55
C ASN A 132 -6.62 5.68 -0.73
N PHE A 133 -7.65 5.36 0.08
CA PHE A 133 -8.48 4.19 -0.17
C PHE A 133 -9.32 4.31 -1.44
N ASN A 134 -9.83 5.50 -1.78
CA ASN A 134 -10.52 5.70 -3.06
C ASN A 134 -9.58 5.49 -4.26
N ARG A 135 -8.34 5.98 -4.17
CA ARG A 135 -7.29 5.72 -5.17
C ARG A 135 -7.05 4.23 -5.33
N LEU A 136 -6.80 3.50 -4.24
CA LEU A 136 -6.58 2.06 -4.27
C LEU A 136 -7.74 1.30 -4.93
N LYS A 137 -8.99 1.62 -4.54
CA LYS A 137 -10.19 1.03 -5.16
C LYS A 137 -10.23 1.25 -6.68
N ASN A 138 -9.88 2.44 -7.15
CA ASN A 138 -9.85 2.75 -8.58
C ASN A 138 -8.70 2.05 -9.32
N LEU A 139 -7.50 1.99 -8.73
CA LEU A 139 -6.38 1.23 -9.30
C LEU A 139 -6.76 -0.25 -9.47
N MET A 140 -7.34 -0.88 -8.45
CA MET A 140 -7.77 -2.28 -8.52
C MET A 140 -8.87 -2.51 -9.56
N ARG A 141 -9.85 -1.62 -9.64
CA ARG A 141 -10.88 -1.69 -10.68
C ARG A 141 -10.30 -1.57 -12.10
N LEU A 142 -9.31 -0.70 -12.30
CA LEU A 142 -8.69 -0.49 -13.61
C LEU A 142 -7.72 -1.61 -14.00
N SER A 143 -7.13 -2.29 -13.03
CA SER A 143 -6.25 -3.46 -13.22
C SER A 143 -7.00 -4.78 -13.44
N ASP A 144 -8.34 -4.76 -13.56
CA ASP A 144 -9.17 -5.97 -13.53
C ASP A 144 -8.90 -6.85 -12.29
N GLY A 145 -8.54 -6.18 -11.19
CA GLY A 145 -8.17 -6.77 -9.90
C GLY A 145 -9.29 -6.66 -8.87
N LEU A 146 -9.00 -7.13 -7.66
CA LEU A 146 -9.95 -7.19 -6.55
C LEU A 146 -9.38 -6.44 -5.33
N TYR A 147 -10.14 -5.50 -4.79
CA TYR A 147 -9.86 -4.90 -3.49
C TYR A 147 -10.85 -5.43 -2.46
N VAL A 148 -10.32 -5.94 -1.34
CA VAL A 148 -11.10 -6.52 -0.23
C VAL A 148 -10.68 -5.87 1.08
N THR A 149 -11.66 -5.60 1.94
CA THR A 149 -11.43 -5.28 3.35
C THR A 149 -12.18 -6.27 4.23
N ALA A 150 -11.63 -6.61 5.38
CA ALA A 150 -12.25 -7.58 6.28
C ALA A 150 -12.43 -7.03 7.69
N ASP A 151 -13.44 -7.52 8.38
CA ASP A 151 -13.69 -7.24 9.79
C ASP A 151 -12.84 -8.19 10.65
N ALA A 152 -11.65 -7.73 11.06
CA ALA A 152 -10.75 -8.51 11.90
C ALA A 152 -11.07 -8.36 13.41
N GLY A 153 -12.18 -7.69 13.74
CA GLY A 153 -12.63 -7.43 15.11
C GLY A 153 -11.52 -6.90 16.01
N ALA A 154 -11.39 -7.48 17.21
CA ALA A 154 -10.34 -7.15 18.17
C ALA A 154 -9.04 -7.99 18.00
N PHE A 155 -8.81 -8.56 16.80
CA PHE A 155 -7.59 -9.31 16.46
C PHE A 155 -7.32 -10.58 17.28
N GLY A 156 -8.34 -11.20 17.88
CA GLY A 156 -8.21 -12.49 18.59
C GLY A 156 -8.08 -13.70 17.66
N ASP A 157 -7.79 -14.87 18.23
CA ASP A 157 -7.49 -16.11 17.49
C ASP A 157 -8.60 -16.55 16.53
N ALA A 158 -9.87 -16.39 16.91
CA ALA A 158 -10.99 -16.69 16.03
C ALA A 158 -10.99 -15.81 14.78
N ASN A 159 -10.67 -14.51 14.92
CA ASN A 159 -10.52 -13.62 13.78
C ASN A 159 -9.27 -13.99 12.97
N ALA A 160 -8.18 -14.38 13.62
CA ALA A 160 -6.97 -14.84 12.94
C ALA A 160 -7.25 -16.08 12.06
N ALA A 161 -8.03 -17.03 12.54
CA ALA A 161 -8.43 -18.21 11.78
C ALA A 161 -9.33 -17.85 10.58
N ARG A 162 -10.32 -16.95 10.77
CA ARG A 162 -11.20 -16.48 9.69
C ARG A 162 -10.43 -15.73 8.59
N ILE A 163 -9.53 -14.83 8.97
CA ILE A 163 -8.73 -14.06 8.00
C ILE A 163 -7.74 -14.97 7.28
N ALA A 164 -7.11 -15.94 7.95
CA ALA A 164 -6.26 -16.93 7.29
C ALA A 164 -7.02 -17.72 6.23
N ALA A 165 -8.23 -18.19 6.55
CA ALA A 165 -9.10 -18.88 5.61
C ALA A 165 -9.53 -18.00 4.42
N LEU A 166 -9.77 -16.70 4.65
CA LEU A 166 -10.04 -15.74 3.58
C LEU A 166 -8.84 -15.56 2.66
N VAL A 167 -7.64 -15.36 3.20
CA VAL A 167 -6.40 -15.20 2.41
C VAL A 167 -6.17 -16.41 1.52
N GLU A 168 -6.32 -17.61 2.09
CA GLU A 168 -6.20 -18.85 1.33
C GLU A 168 -7.26 -18.92 0.22
N ALA A 169 -8.54 -18.66 0.54
CA ALA A 169 -9.63 -18.68 -0.43
C ALA A 169 -9.43 -17.70 -1.59
N LEU A 170 -8.95 -16.50 -1.31
CA LEU A 170 -8.61 -15.51 -2.34
C LEU A 170 -7.46 -15.98 -3.24
N GLY A 171 -6.50 -16.72 -2.69
CA GLY A 171 -5.37 -17.28 -3.43
C GLY A 171 -5.71 -18.49 -4.31
N ARG A 172 -6.69 -19.32 -3.93
CA ARG A 172 -6.97 -20.64 -4.54
C ARG A 172 -7.28 -20.62 -6.04
N HIS A 173 -7.85 -19.54 -6.56
CA HIS A 173 -8.30 -19.47 -7.96
C HIS A 173 -7.25 -18.90 -8.93
N ARG A 174 -6.03 -18.65 -8.44
CA ARG A 174 -4.93 -18.08 -9.23
C ARG A 174 -3.81 -19.09 -9.43
N ARG A 175 -3.06 -18.93 -10.52
CA ARG A 175 -1.82 -19.69 -10.73
C ARG A 175 -0.75 -19.09 -9.84
N GLY A 176 -0.65 -19.58 -8.60
CA GLY A 176 0.32 -19.14 -7.61
C GLY A 176 -0.17 -18.05 -6.65
N PRO A 177 0.72 -17.54 -5.78
CA PRO A 177 0.39 -16.50 -4.80
C PRO A 177 -0.11 -15.24 -5.50
N SER A 178 -1.21 -14.67 -5.00
CA SER A 178 -1.89 -13.54 -5.66
C SER A 178 -2.39 -12.46 -4.72
N VAL A 179 -2.39 -12.73 -3.41
CA VAL A 179 -2.88 -11.79 -2.40
C VAL A 179 -1.75 -10.85 -1.96
N ILE A 180 -1.94 -9.57 -2.18
CA ILE A 180 -1.17 -8.50 -1.54
C ILE A 180 -1.86 -8.21 -0.21
N LEU A 181 -1.23 -8.62 0.88
CA LEU A 181 -1.76 -8.44 2.23
C LEU A 181 -1.30 -7.09 2.78
N ALA A 182 -2.20 -6.11 2.80
CA ALA A 182 -1.94 -4.78 3.30
C ALA A 182 -2.50 -4.59 4.71
N CYS A 183 -1.67 -4.15 5.64
CA CYS A 183 -2.04 -4.07 7.05
C CYS A 183 -1.54 -2.78 7.65
N ALA A 184 -2.33 -2.21 8.56
CA ALA A 184 -2.02 -0.93 9.18
C ALA A 184 -2.05 -0.98 10.70
N SER A 185 -1.15 -0.25 11.37
CA SER A 185 -1.12 -0.14 12.83
C SER A 185 -1.14 -1.52 13.51
N MET A 186 -1.99 -1.71 14.52
CA MET A 186 -2.23 -2.98 15.20
C MET A 186 -2.61 -4.13 14.26
N GLY A 187 -3.24 -3.83 13.13
CA GLY A 187 -3.52 -4.81 12.09
C GLY A 187 -2.26 -5.42 11.49
N GLY A 188 -1.15 -4.68 11.43
CA GLY A 188 0.13 -5.20 10.97
C GLY A 188 0.73 -6.24 11.91
N GLU A 189 0.67 -6.01 13.22
CA GLU A 189 1.10 -7.01 14.20
C GLU A 189 0.26 -8.30 14.13
N PHE A 190 -1.04 -8.15 13.89
CA PHE A 190 -1.94 -9.26 13.63
C PHE A 190 -1.57 -10.01 12.34
N CYS A 191 -1.34 -9.30 11.24
CA CYS A 191 -0.93 -9.88 9.97
C CYS A 191 0.41 -10.60 10.05
N TRP A 192 1.37 -10.09 10.82
CA TRP A 192 2.62 -10.79 11.08
C TRP A 192 2.40 -12.17 11.73
N GLY A 193 1.41 -12.28 12.62
CA GLY A 193 1.01 -13.57 13.21
C GLY A 193 0.40 -14.53 12.17
N LEU A 194 -0.38 -14.01 11.22
CA LEU A 194 -0.94 -14.81 10.12
C LEU A 194 0.14 -15.31 9.17
N LEU A 195 1.10 -14.43 8.83
CA LEU A 195 2.16 -14.72 7.87
C LEU A 195 3.13 -15.81 8.36
N GLY A 196 3.18 -16.10 9.66
CA GLY A 196 3.90 -17.25 10.20
C GLY A 196 3.25 -18.60 9.91
N LYS A 197 2.05 -18.63 9.31
CA LYS A 197 1.34 -19.86 8.91
C LYS A 197 1.65 -20.20 7.45
N PRO A 198 2.12 -21.43 7.13
CA PRO A 198 2.46 -21.80 5.76
C PRO A 198 1.33 -21.59 4.75
N GLU A 199 0.08 -21.91 5.11
CA GLU A 199 -1.08 -21.74 4.23
C GLU A 199 -1.34 -20.28 3.84
N VAL A 200 -1.12 -19.34 4.78
CA VAL A 200 -1.22 -17.90 4.51
C VAL A 200 -0.04 -17.45 3.69
N ALA A 201 1.19 -17.79 4.12
CA ALA A 201 2.40 -17.42 3.41
C ALA A 201 2.30 -17.82 1.93
N ASN A 202 1.88 -19.06 1.63
CA ASN A 202 1.74 -19.61 0.28
C ASN A 202 0.72 -18.90 -0.61
N ALA A 203 -0.31 -18.27 -0.05
CA ALA A 203 -1.30 -17.50 -0.82
C ALA A 203 -0.87 -16.04 -1.05
N VAL A 204 -0.01 -15.51 -0.16
CA VAL A 204 0.42 -14.10 -0.18
C VAL A 204 1.53 -13.87 -1.19
N ARG A 205 1.30 -12.96 -2.14
CA ARG A 205 2.25 -12.51 -3.15
C ARG A 205 3.22 -11.45 -2.64
N ALA A 206 2.75 -10.58 -1.75
CA ALA A 206 3.49 -9.45 -1.20
C ALA A 206 2.79 -8.92 0.06
N VAL A 207 3.52 -8.19 0.90
CA VAL A 207 3.00 -7.62 2.15
C VAL A 207 3.25 -6.12 2.21
N VAL A 208 2.26 -5.37 2.67
CA VAL A 208 2.35 -3.93 2.93
C VAL A 208 2.08 -3.68 4.41
N MET A 209 3.00 -3.04 5.11
CA MET A 209 2.91 -2.68 6.52
C MET A 209 2.95 -1.16 6.68
N LEU A 210 1.84 -0.56 7.08
CA LEU A 210 1.69 0.90 7.22
C LEU A 210 1.62 1.28 8.71
N SER A 211 2.68 1.90 9.22
CA SER A 211 2.84 2.25 10.64
C SER A 211 2.57 1.04 11.55
N ALA A 212 3.15 -0.11 11.24
CA ALA A 212 2.91 -1.37 11.96
C ALA A 212 4.01 -1.69 12.97
N ASN A 213 3.63 -2.24 14.12
CA ASN A 213 4.59 -2.93 14.98
C ASN A 213 5.04 -4.21 14.28
N SER A 214 6.36 -4.38 14.14
CA SER A 214 6.96 -5.48 13.38
C SER A 214 7.99 -6.25 14.22
N PRO A 215 7.55 -7.08 15.18
CA PRO A 215 8.46 -7.83 16.04
C PRO A 215 9.33 -8.79 15.23
N ALA A 216 10.65 -8.77 15.47
CA ALA A 216 11.62 -9.59 14.73
C ALA A 216 11.25 -11.08 14.69
N ALA A 217 10.78 -11.64 15.81
CA ALA A 217 10.38 -13.05 15.89
C ALA A 217 9.24 -13.40 14.93
N LYS A 218 8.29 -12.49 14.69
CA LYS A 218 7.18 -12.72 13.75
C LYS A 218 7.62 -12.54 12.29
N VAL A 219 8.53 -11.60 12.01
CA VAL A 219 9.15 -11.47 10.69
C VAL A 219 9.93 -12.74 10.34
N GLU A 220 10.71 -13.28 11.27
CA GLU A 220 11.43 -14.55 11.08
C GLU A 220 10.48 -15.75 10.93
N ALA A 221 9.34 -15.75 11.63
CA ALA A 221 8.31 -16.76 11.42
C ALA A 221 7.73 -16.72 10.00
N MET A 222 7.47 -15.51 9.46
CA MET A 222 7.05 -15.34 8.06
C MET A 222 8.12 -15.85 7.09
N ARG A 223 9.39 -15.48 7.29
CA ARG A 223 10.49 -15.94 6.43
C ARG A 223 10.58 -17.46 6.39
N ARG A 224 10.44 -18.13 7.54
CA ARG A 224 10.40 -19.60 7.62
C ARG A 224 9.18 -20.18 6.91
N ALA A 225 8.01 -19.58 7.09
CA ALA A 225 6.77 -20.05 6.45
C ALA A 225 6.77 -19.85 4.92
N GLY A 226 7.42 -18.80 4.42
CA GLY A 226 7.64 -18.56 2.99
C GLY A 226 8.69 -19.47 2.35
N GLY A 227 9.56 -20.09 3.16
CA GLY A 227 10.63 -20.98 2.69
C GLY A 227 11.58 -20.25 1.75
N GLU A 228 11.84 -20.84 0.59
CA GLU A 228 12.70 -20.24 -0.45
C GLU A 228 12.06 -19.02 -1.12
N ARG A 229 10.72 -18.92 -1.07
CA ARG A 229 9.98 -17.79 -1.65
C ARG A 229 10.11 -16.59 -0.72
N ARG A 230 11.00 -15.67 -1.08
CA ARG A 230 11.15 -14.37 -0.42
C ARG A 230 9.94 -13.50 -0.76
N ILE A 231 9.03 -13.30 0.18
CA ILE A 231 7.80 -12.50 -0.01
C ILE A 231 8.18 -11.01 0.01
N PRO A 232 8.00 -10.24 -1.07
CA PRO A 232 8.30 -8.81 -1.07
C PRO A 232 7.56 -8.05 0.03
N LEU A 233 8.28 -7.15 0.71
CA LEU A 233 7.79 -6.36 1.82
C LEU A 233 7.86 -4.87 1.50
N LEU A 234 6.75 -4.16 1.71
CA LEU A 234 6.72 -2.71 1.78
C LEU A 234 6.47 -2.29 3.23
N LEU A 235 7.36 -1.45 3.75
CA LEU A 235 7.26 -0.86 5.08
C LEU A 235 7.07 0.65 4.92
N GLY A 236 5.97 1.22 5.41
CA GLY A 236 5.72 2.66 5.39
C GLY A 236 5.62 3.21 6.80
N HIS A 237 6.38 4.26 7.16
CA HIS A 237 6.43 4.75 8.54
C HIS A 237 6.67 6.26 8.65
N GLY A 238 5.99 6.94 9.59
CA GLY A 238 6.21 8.37 9.84
C GLY A 238 7.32 8.61 10.87
N THR A 239 8.21 9.58 10.65
CA THR A 239 9.35 9.82 11.57
C THR A 239 8.94 10.35 12.95
N ARG A 240 7.72 10.90 13.09
CA ARG A 240 7.12 11.36 14.35
C ARG A 240 6.05 10.42 14.90
N ASP A 241 6.03 9.18 14.45
CA ASP A 241 5.12 8.17 14.99
C ASP A 241 5.42 7.90 16.48
N LYS A 242 4.49 8.31 17.35
CA LYS A 242 4.58 8.13 18.81
C LYS A 242 3.97 6.81 19.30
N VAL A 243 3.32 6.05 18.41
CA VAL A 243 2.68 4.77 18.77
C VAL A 243 3.67 3.64 18.56
N PHE A 244 4.29 3.59 17.39
CA PHE A 244 5.40 2.67 17.09
C PHE A 244 6.55 3.50 16.54
N GLY A 245 7.72 3.43 17.18
CA GLY A 245 8.85 4.29 16.82
C GLY A 245 9.40 3.98 15.43
N TRP A 246 9.71 5.04 14.67
CA TRP A 246 10.29 4.94 13.33
C TRP A 246 11.58 4.10 13.29
N ASP A 247 12.45 4.26 14.29
CA ASP A 247 13.72 3.53 14.39
C ASP A 247 13.51 2.01 14.30
N GLN A 248 12.41 1.49 14.85
CA GLN A 248 12.13 0.05 14.81
C GLN A 248 11.83 -0.45 13.40
N ALA A 249 11.08 0.33 12.62
CA ALA A 249 10.78 0.02 11.23
C ALA A 249 12.00 0.21 10.33
N HIS A 250 12.77 1.28 10.56
CA HIS A 250 14.02 1.55 9.84
C HIS A 250 15.06 0.46 10.08
N SER A 251 15.34 0.09 11.34
CA SER A 251 16.28 -0.99 11.64
C SER A 251 15.81 -2.36 11.15
N LEU A 252 14.50 -2.59 11.00
CA LEU A 252 14.00 -3.79 10.34
C LEU A 252 14.31 -3.77 8.84
N TYR A 253 14.07 -2.64 8.19
CA TYR A 253 14.41 -2.43 6.78
C TYR A 253 15.91 -2.66 6.55
N GLU A 254 16.80 -2.02 7.31
CA GLU A 254 18.26 -2.17 7.17
C GLU A 254 18.68 -3.63 7.27
N ARG A 255 18.24 -4.36 8.31
CA ARG A 255 18.56 -5.79 8.48
C ARG A 255 18.07 -6.66 7.31
N LEU A 256 16.90 -6.35 6.76
CA LEU A 256 16.34 -7.10 5.63
C LEU A 256 17.09 -6.77 4.34
N GLN A 257 17.45 -5.51 4.13
CA GLN A 257 18.20 -5.03 2.97
C GLN A 257 19.63 -5.61 2.98
N GLU A 258 20.32 -5.59 4.12
CA GLU A 258 21.62 -6.25 4.32
C GLU A 258 21.57 -7.76 4.04
N ALA A 259 20.45 -8.41 4.34
CA ALA A 259 20.21 -9.83 4.03
C ALA A 259 19.81 -10.09 2.56
N GLY A 260 19.75 -9.05 1.73
CA GLY A 260 19.29 -9.11 0.34
C GLY A 260 17.82 -9.53 0.20
N TYR A 261 17.00 -9.29 1.21
CA TYR A 261 15.57 -9.59 1.17
C TYR A 261 14.85 -8.53 0.32
N PRO A 262 13.83 -8.87 -0.49
CA PRO A 262 13.05 -7.90 -1.25
C PRO A 262 12.23 -7.03 -0.27
N VAL A 263 12.80 -5.91 0.15
CA VAL A 263 12.16 -4.95 1.05
C VAL A 263 12.25 -3.55 0.47
N ARG A 264 11.16 -2.79 0.59
CA ARG A 264 11.09 -1.36 0.29
C ARG A 264 10.62 -0.58 1.51
N PHE A 265 11.27 0.53 1.81
CA PHE A 265 10.94 1.39 2.95
C PHE A 265 10.52 2.79 2.51
N VAL A 266 9.36 3.25 2.93
CA VAL A 266 8.85 4.60 2.68
C VAL A 266 8.77 5.35 4.00
N SER A 267 9.72 6.24 4.22
CA SER A 267 9.79 7.11 5.39
C SER A 267 9.09 8.42 5.13
N PHE A 268 8.13 8.81 5.97
CA PHE A 268 7.45 10.11 5.85
C PHE A 268 8.04 11.09 6.86
N ASN A 269 8.86 12.03 6.36
CA ASN A 269 9.52 13.04 7.19
C ASN A 269 8.48 13.93 7.87
N ASP A 270 8.62 14.14 9.19
CA ASP A 270 7.65 14.86 10.04
C ASP A 270 6.26 14.17 10.13
N GLY A 271 6.09 13.01 9.51
CA GLY A 271 4.85 12.25 9.47
C GLY A 271 4.51 11.58 10.80
N ASN A 272 3.23 11.56 11.16
CA ASN A 272 2.69 10.87 12.33
C ASN A 272 2.25 9.42 12.00
N HIS A 273 1.67 8.73 12.99
CA HIS A 273 1.19 7.34 12.88
C HIS A 273 0.17 7.09 11.74
N GLY A 274 -0.65 8.09 11.40
CA GLY A 274 -1.64 7.98 10.33
C GLY A 274 -1.09 8.31 8.94
N THR A 275 0.13 8.84 8.86
CA THR A 275 0.70 9.41 7.64
C THR A 275 0.92 8.35 6.55
N PRO A 276 1.48 7.16 6.83
CA PRO A 276 1.67 6.15 5.78
C PRO A 276 0.37 5.72 5.10
N ILE A 277 -0.72 5.50 5.85
CA ILE A 277 -2.03 5.16 5.28
C ILE A 277 -2.54 6.28 4.38
N ARG A 278 -2.35 7.53 4.82
CA ARG A 278 -2.78 8.73 4.10
C ARG A 278 -2.00 9.00 2.81
N MET A 279 -0.69 8.73 2.84
CA MET A 279 0.25 9.29 1.87
C MET A 279 0.97 8.26 0.99
N ILE A 280 0.86 6.96 1.26
CA ILE A 280 1.50 5.94 0.42
C ILE A 280 1.04 6.08 -1.04
N ASP A 281 1.98 6.08 -1.99
CA ASP A 281 1.64 6.08 -3.40
C ASP A 281 1.33 4.65 -3.86
N TRP A 282 0.08 4.23 -3.69
CA TRP A 282 -0.35 2.87 -4.03
C TRP A 282 0.08 2.40 -5.43
N ARG A 283 0.10 3.26 -6.46
CA ARG A 283 0.43 2.78 -7.80
C ARG A 283 1.91 2.44 -7.90
N THR A 284 2.77 3.35 -7.44
CA THR A 284 4.22 3.16 -7.42
C THR A 284 4.59 1.91 -6.63
N GLU A 285 4.04 1.78 -5.41
CA GLU A 285 4.40 0.67 -4.55
C GLU A 285 3.81 -0.67 -5.00
N LEU A 286 2.58 -0.71 -5.52
CA LEU A 286 2.02 -1.95 -6.08
C LEU A 286 2.79 -2.42 -7.31
N ASN A 287 3.25 -1.50 -8.17
CA ASN A 287 4.09 -1.87 -9.30
C ASN A 287 5.42 -2.47 -8.81
N TRP A 288 6.08 -1.84 -7.83
CA TRP A 288 7.30 -2.39 -7.24
C TRP A 288 7.08 -3.81 -6.67
N LEU A 289 6.01 -4.02 -5.89
CA LEU A 289 5.70 -5.33 -5.30
C LEU A 289 5.38 -6.42 -6.33
N LEU A 290 4.82 -6.06 -7.48
CA LEU A 290 4.42 -7.02 -8.52
C LEU A 290 5.59 -7.41 -9.44
N THR A 291 6.65 -6.61 -9.50
CA THR A 291 7.85 -6.86 -10.32
C THR A 291 9.03 -7.45 -9.54
N HIS A 292 8.90 -7.62 -8.22
CA HIS A 292 9.86 -8.31 -7.34
C HIS A 292 9.28 -9.62 -6.81
#